data_AF-A0A816M8W0-F1
#
_entry.id   AF-A0A816M8W0-F1
#
_cell.length_a   1.000
_cell.length_b   1.000
_cell.length_c   1.000
_cell.angle_alpha   90.00
_cell.angle_beta   90.00
_cell.angle_gamma   90.00
#
_symmetry.space_group_name_H-M   'P 1'
#
loop_
_entity.id
_entity.type
_entity.pdbx_description
1 polymer ?
#
loop_
_entity_poly.entity_id
_entity_poly.type
_entity_poly.pdbx_seq_one_letter_code
_entity_poly.pdbx_strand_id
1 'polypeptide(L)'
;MVRKTACRVLGNMGEKLASNQSITKLIHALDDPDSTVRQVACEALGDIARKAPTRELISEFIDALDNVDPMIRKTACQLLGTMGEKLA
;
A
#
# COMPACT_ATOMS: atom_id res chain seq x y z
N MET A 1 -5.25 -1.66 18.65
CA MET A 1 -4.24 -0.56 18.81
C MET A 1 -2.88 -0.90 18.20
N VAL A 2 -2.30 -2.09 18.45
CA VAL A 2 -0.98 -2.47 17.92
C VAL A 2 -0.92 -2.50 16.38
N ARG A 3 -1.93 -3.06 15.70
CA ARG A 3 -1.95 -3.15 14.22
C ARG A 3 -2.02 -1.80 13.51
N LYS A 4 -2.84 -0.88 14.03
CA LYS A 4 -2.91 0.52 13.57
C LYS A 4 -1.56 1.22 13.70
N THR A 5 -0.91 1.08 14.86
CA THR A 5 0.41 1.68 15.09
C THR A 5 1.46 1.07 14.15
N ALA A 6 1.42 -0.24 13.92
CA ALA A 6 2.31 -0.90 12.97
C ALA A 6 2.13 -0.34 11.54
N CYS A 7 0.90 -0.23 11.03
CA CYS A 7 0.66 0.32 9.69
C CYS A 7 1.15 1.77 9.57
N ARG A 8 0.91 2.60 10.60
CA ARG A 8 1.39 3.99 10.63
C ARG A 8 2.92 4.08 10.68
N VAL A 9 3.57 3.22 11.47
CA VAL A 9 5.04 3.17 11.55
C VAL A 9 5.63 2.72 10.21
N LEU A 10 5.02 1.72 9.55
CA LEU A 10 5.44 1.25 8.23
C LEU A 10 5.31 2.35 7.17
N GLY A 11 4.18 3.08 7.12
CA GLY A 11 4.01 4.22 6.21
C GLY A 11 4.99 5.37 6.46
N ASN A 12 5.23 5.70 7.73
CA ASN A 12 6.18 6.76 8.10
C ASN A 12 7.64 6.37 7.85
N MET A 13 7.96 5.07 7.88
CA MET A 13 9.32 4.60 7.59
C MET A 13 9.68 4.67 6.09
N GLY A 14 8.70 4.94 5.20
CA GLY A 14 8.89 5.44 3.83
C GLY A 14 10.12 4.88 3.10
N GLU A 15 11.23 5.64 3.10
CA GLU A 15 12.47 5.33 2.38
C GLU A 15 13.24 4.12 2.91
N LYS A 16 13.14 3.77 4.20
CA LYS A 16 13.98 2.73 4.82
C LYS A 16 13.40 1.32 4.71
N LEU A 17 12.13 1.19 4.34
CA LEU A 17 11.38 -0.08 4.35
C LEU A 17 10.51 -0.28 3.11
N ALA A 18 10.88 0.31 1.97
CA ALA A 18 10.46 -0.19 0.65
C ALA A 18 11.01 -1.61 0.34
N SER A 19 11.27 -2.42 1.37
CA SER A 19 11.44 -3.85 1.26
C SER A 19 10.07 -4.48 0.98
N ASN A 20 9.99 -5.37 -0.01
CA ASN A 20 8.77 -6.08 -0.41
C ASN A 20 7.92 -6.60 0.77
N GLN A 21 8.56 -7.09 1.83
CA GLN A 21 7.84 -7.61 3.01
C GLN A 21 6.94 -6.58 3.73
N SER A 22 7.30 -5.29 3.73
CA SER A 22 6.48 -4.23 4.35
C SER A 22 5.28 -3.90 3.50
N ILE A 23 5.46 -3.88 2.18
CA ILE A 23 4.42 -3.61 1.20
C ILE A 23 3.39 -4.75 1.22
N THR A 24 3.83 -6.00 1.15
CA THR A 24 2.93 -7.17 1.23
C THR A 24 2.14 -7.18 2.55
N LYS A 25 2.76 -6.82 3.68
CA LYS A 25 2.04 -6.69 4.97
C LYS A 25 1.00 -5.58 4.96
N LEU A 26 1.28 -4.45 4.33
CA LEU A 26 0.31 -3.36 4.19
C LEU A 26 -0.84 -3.72 3.26
N ILE A 27 -0.56 -4.46 2.18
CA ILE A 27 -1.61 -4.98 1.28
C ILE A 27 -2.51 -5.95 2.03
N HIS A 28 -1.97 -6.90 2.80
CA HIS A 28 -2.79 -7.76 3.66
C HIS A 28 -3.58 -6.99 4.72
N ALA A 29 -3.08 -5.85 5.19
CA ALA A 29 -3.81 -5.01 6.14
C ALA A 29 -5.01 -4.29 5.50
N LEU A 30 -5.13 -4.27 4.17
CA LEU A 30 -6.34 -3.82 3.49
C LEU A 30 -7.51 -4.79 3.68
N ASP A 31 -7.25 -6.05 4.04
CA ASP A 31 -8.27 -7.05 4.40
C ASP A 31 -8.57 -7.11 5.91
N ASP A 32 -8.00 -6.21 6.73
CA ASP A 32 -8.24 -6.25 8.18
C ASP A 32 -9.73 -5.96 8.48
N PRO A 33 -10.38 -6.70 9.39
CA PRO A 33 -11.76 -6.43 9.77
C PRO A 33 -11.96 -5.03 10.36
N ASP A 34 -10.92 -4.44 10.97
CA ASP A 34 -10.95 -3.06 11.48
C ASP A 34 -10.80 -2.04 10.35
N SER A 35 -11.85 -1.25 10.10
CA SER A 35 -11.87 -0.20 9.08
C SER A 35 -10.76 0.85 9.26
N THR A 36 -10.35 1.10 10.51
CA THR A 36 -9.26 2.02 10.82
C THR A 36 -7.93 1.46 10.35
N VAL A 37 -7.72 0.14 10.48
CA VAL A 37 -6.50 -0.51 10.00
C VAL A 37 -6.44 -0.47 8.48
N ARG A 38 -7.55 -0.77 7.80
CA ARG A 38 -7.65 -0.66 6.32
C ARG A 38 -7.32 0.75 5.82
N GLN A 39 -7.88 1.77 6.46
CA GLN A 39 -7.62 3.16 6.09
C GLN A 39 -6.13 3.51 6.24
N VAL A 40 -5.53 3.20 7.38
CA VAL A 40 -4.12 3.51 7.63
C VAL A 40 -3.20 2.73 6.68
N ALA A 41 -3.56 1.50 6.32
CA ALA A 41 -2.81 0.72 5.34
C ALA A 41 -2.85 1.37 3.94
N CYS A 42 -4.03 1.82 3.51
CA CYS A 42 -4.19 2.53 2.24
C CYS A 42 -3.40 3.85 2.20
N GLU A 43 -3.45 4.64 3.27
CA GLU A 43 -2.69 5.89 3.40
C GLU A 43 -1.17 5.63 3.35
N ALA A 44 -0.71 4.61 4.09
CA ALA A 44 0.70 4.21 4.11
C ALA A 44 1.21 3.77 2.73
N LEU A 45 0.43 2.95 2.00
CA LEU A 45 0.77 2.53 0.64
C LEU A 45 0.83 3.72 -0.33
N GLY A 46 -0.09 4.68 -0.19
CA GLY A 46 -0.08 5.93 -0.96
C GLY A 46 1.15 6.79 -0.72
N ASP A 47 1.57 6.92 0.54
CA ASP A 47 2.76 7.67 0.89
C ASP A 47 4.05 6.99 0.42
N ILE A 48 4.12 5.66 0.50
CA ILE A 48 5.25 4.89 -0.04
C ILE A 48 5.31 5.08 -1.57
N ALA A 49 4.19 4.88 -2.27
CA ALA A 49 4.10 5.07 -3.72
C ALA A 49 4.53 6.47 -4.16
N ARG A 50 4.14 7.51 -3.40
CA ARG A 50 4.49 8.90 -3.68
C ARG A 50 5.97 9.20 -3.41
N LYS A 51 6.58 8.58 -2.40
CA LYS A 51 7.97 8.87 -2.00
C LYS A 51 8.99 8.04 -2.79
N ALA A 52 8.75 6.74 -2.93
CA ALA A 52 9.67 5.78 -3.52
C ALA A 52 8.92 4.82 -4.48
N PRO A 53 8.53 5.27 -5.68
CA PRO A 53 7.97 4.38 -6.69
C PRO A 53 9.05 3.40 -7.16
N THR A 54 8.91 2.12 -6.83
CA THR A 54 9.81 1.05 -7.27
C THR A 54 9.09 0.09 -8.23
N ARG A 55 9.85 -0.66 -9.04
CA ARG A 55 9.26 -1.64 -9.97
C ARG A 55 8.56 -2.77 -9.23
N GLU A 56 9.09 -3.16 -8.08
CA GLU A 56 8.52 -4.19 -7.23
C GLU A 56 7.16 -3.73 -6.67
N LEU A 57 7.04 -2.47 -6.27
CA LEU A 57 5.78 -1.89 -5.81
C LEU A 57 4.73 -1.86 -6.93
N ILE A 58 5.16 -1.55 -8.16
CA ILE A 58 4.30 -1.63 -9.34
C ILE A 58 3.82 -3.06 -9.58
N SER A 59 4.73 -4.05 -9.51
CA SER A 59 4.37 -5.47 -9.67
C SER A 59 3.33 -5.91 -8.64
N GLU A 60 3.56 -5.60 -7.37
CA GLU A 60 2.66 -6.00 -6.30
C GLU A 60 1.28 -5.32 -6.42
N PHE A 61 1.23 -4.07 -6.89
CA PHE A 61 -0.04 -3.41 -7.17
C PHE A 61 -0.73 -3.95 -8.41
N ILE A 62 0.00 -4.42 -9.42
CA ILE A 62 -0.59 -5.15 -10.55
C ILE A 62 -1.22 -6.45 -10.05
N ASP A 63 -0.53 -7.22 -9.21
CA ASP A 63 -1.08 -8.47 -8.64
C ASP A 63 -2.33 -8.19 -7.78
N ALA A 64 -2.35 -7.07 -7.07
CA ALA A 64 -3.50 -6.62 -6.28
C ALA A 64 -4.73 -6.25 -7.12
N LEU A 65 -4.59 -6.03 -8.44
CA LEU A 65 -5.74 -5.81 -9.34
C LEU A 65 -6.58 -7.08 -9.53
N ASP A 66 -6.01 -8.27 -9.33
CA ASP A 66 -6.71 -9.54 -9.43
C ASP A 66 -7.26 -10.03 -8.07
N ASN A 67 -7.14 -9.21 -7.02
CA ASN A 67 -7.65 -9.56 -5.70
C ASN A 67 -9.18 -9.69 -5.69
N VAL A 68 -9.70 -10.64 -4.91
CA VAL A 68 -11.15 -10.88 -4.76
C VAL A 68 -11.89 -9.70 -4.12
N ASP A 69 -11.23 -8.95 -3.22
CA ASP A 69 -11.80 -7.79 -2.55
C ASP A 69 -11.82 -6.55 -3.48
N PRO A 70 -13.00 -5.99 -3.79
CA PRO A 70 -13.12 -4.79 -4.61
C PRO A 70 -12.38 -3.57 -4.07
N MET A 71 -12.23 -3.46 -2.74
CA MET A 71 -11.51 -2.38 -2.09
C MET A 71 -10.01 -2.46 -2.40
N ILE A 72 -9.42 -3.65 -2.36
CA ILE A 72 -8.01 -3.86 -2.71
C ILE A 72 -7.78 -3.50 -4.18
N ARG A 73 -8.63 -3.98 -5.08
CA ARG A 73 -8.54 -3.63 -6.52
C ARG A 73 -8.61 -2.12 -6.75
N LYS A 74 -9.55 -1.44 -6.07
CA LYS A 74 -9.70 0.02 -6.15
C LYS A 74 -8.44 0.74 -5.67
N THR A 75 -7.91 0.34 -4.51
CA THR A 75 -6.68 0.92 -3.96
C THR A 75 -5.50 0.71 -4.91
N ALA A 76 -5.33 -0.49 -5.46
CA ALA A 76 -4.29 -0.78 -6.44
C ALA A 76 -4.36 0.12 -7.68
N CYS A 77 -5.56 0.29 -8.27
CA CYS A 77 -5.77 1.23 -9.39
C CYS A 77 -5.37 2.67 -9.04
N GLN A 78 -5.77 3.15 -7.85
CA GLN A 78 -5.46 4.51 -7.40
C GLN A 78 -3.96 4.73 -7.23
N LEU A 79 -3.26 3.75 -6.66
CA LEU A 79 -1.83 3.81 -6.41
C LEU A 79 -1.03 3.74 -7.71
N LEU A 80 -1.40 2.86 -8.64
CA LEU A 80 -0.79 2.78 -9.97
C LEU A 80 -0.98 4.08 -10.76
N GLY A 81 -2.18 4.68 -10.73
CA GLY A 81 -2.43 5.98 -11.36
C GLY A 81 -1.55 7.09 -10.78
N THR A 82 -1.41 7.13 -9.45
CA THR A 82 -0.56 8.11 -8.75
C THR A 82 0.91 7.99 -9.14
N MET A 83 1.40 6.76 -9.39
CA MET A 83 2.77 6.55 -9.88
C MET A 83 2.93 6.91 -11.36
N GLY A 84 1.93 6.58 -12.19
CA GLY A 84 1.94 6.91 -13.61
C GLY A 84 2.03 8.41 -13.87
N GLU A 85 1.30 9.22 -13.10
CA GLU A 85 1.38 10.69 -13.17
C GLU A 85 2.75 11.25 -12.76
N LYS A 86 3.49 10.53 -11.90
CA LYS A 86 4.80 10.98 -11.42
C LYS A 86 5.96 10.53 -12.31
N LEU A 87 5.80 9.41 -13.03
CA LEU A 87 6.80 8.85 -13.92
C LEU A 87 6.68 9.36 -15.37
N ALA A 88 5.56 10.02 -15.71
CA ALA A 88 5.34 10.74 -16.97
C ALA A 88 6.00 12.13 -16.94
#